data_AF-A0A3B6EN20-F1
#
_entry.id   AF-A0A3B6EN20-F1
#
_cell.length_a   1.000
_cell.length_b   1.000
_cell.length_c   1.000
_cell.angle_alpha   90.00
_cell.angle_beta   90.00
_cell.angle_gamma   90.00
#
_symmetry.space_group_name_H-M   'P 1'
#
loop_
_entity.id
_entity.type
_entity.pdbx_description
1 polymer ?
#
loop_
_entity_poly.entity_id
_entity_poly.type
_entity_poly.pdbx_seq_one_letter_code
_entity_poly.pdbx_strand_id
1 'polypeptide(L)'
;MQVFSRRPKFTELTAHNLKILSDALELRVPWHGNIVPGISSTVLQCRSGVTRRRAGDKPSNSLSSSMTTWLLFRGRDGVGKTAVARELARLVFGSYADFTALQGYPDIPARNGKLALKRLRSPENDGDGNAKLFEAIAENPHRVILINGVDQLGRDSETCIKNAMAGGTLMGGCNGDVVGLEDAIVVLSYEELDPRSVVCASSQRAKRPFSRQNREEGDTAKMEVRSRRRLRWDLNVCAVDGEEEEDSVADDEGILNAVDGVFLFN
;
A
#
# COMPACT_ATOMS: atom_id res chain seq x y z
N MET A 1 24.44 -10.17 22.85
CA MET A 1 24.37 -9.82 21.42
C MET A 1 24.91 -8.40 21.29
N GLN A 2 25.98 -8.18 20.53
CA GLN A 2 26.52 -6.83 20.31
C GLN A 2 25.59 -6.08 19.36
N VAL A 3 24.95 -5.03 19.87
CA VAL A 3 24.24 -4.06 19.02
C VAL A 3 25.33 -3.21 18.38
N PHE A 4 25.67 -3.52 17.13
CA PHE A 4 26.48 -2.60 16.33
C PHE A 4 25.64 -1.34 16.12
N SER A 5 25.95 -0.27 16.85
CA SER A 5 25.37 1.05 16.60
C SER A 5 25.76 1.47 15.18
N ARG A 6 24.84 1.28 14.23
CA ARG A 6 25.04 1.73 12.86
C ARG A 6 25.01 3.25 12.86
N ARG A 7 26.05 3.87 12.31
CA ARG A 7 26.08 5.33 12.17
C ARG A 7 25.01 5.76 11.17
N PRO A 8 24.14 6.71 11.51
CA PRO A 8 23.13 7.22 10.58
C PRO A 8 23.83 7.87 9.38
N LYS A 9 23.38 7.54 8.17
CA LYS A 9 23.85 8.15 6.93
C LYS A 9 22.84 9.19 6.43
N PHE A 10 23.29 10.06 5.54
CA PHE A 10 22.44 11.03 4.85
C PHE A 10 21.66 11.95 5.82
N THR A 11 22.34 12.45 6.86
CA THR A 11 21.78 13.34 7.90
C THR A 11 21.91 14.83 7.55
N GLU A 12 22.53 15.17 6.42
CA GLU A 12 22.76 16.55 5.99
C GLU A 12 22.27 16.74 4.56
N LEU A 13 21.58 17.86 4.32
CA LEU A 13 21.16 18.28 2.98
C LEU A 13 22.33 18.97 2.28
N THR A 14 23.14 18.20 1.57
CA THR A 14 24.27 18.72 0.76
C THR A 14 24.14 18.27 -0.69
N ALA A 15 24.69 19.06 -1.62
CA ALA A 15 24.72 18.70 -3.04
C ALA A 15 25.48 17.37 -3.28
N HIS A 16 26.48 17.07 -2.44
CA HIS A 16 27.23 15.82 -2.51
C HIS A 16 26.37 14.62 -2.10
N ASN A 17 25.65 14.70 -0.98
CA ASN A 17 24.74 13.66 -0.53
C ASN A 17 23.60 13.44 -1.53
N LEU A 18 23.04 14.54 -2.07
CA LEU A 18 21.99 14.48 -3.08
C LEU A 18 22.46 13.75 -4.33
N LYS A 19 23.67 14.05 -4.81
CA LYS A 19 24.28 13.38 -5.95
C LYS A 19 24.48 11.88 -5.69
N ILE A 20 25.10 11.52 -4.57
CA ILE A 20 25.34 10.10 -4.23
C ILE A 20 24.04 9.30 -4.20
N LEU A 21 23.01 9.85 -3.55
CA LEU A 21 21.73 9.16 -3.40
C LEU A 21 21.01 9.06 -4.75
N SER A 22 21.02 10.14 -5.55
CA SER A 22 20.42 10.16 -6.88
C SER A 22 21.10 9.18 -7.83
N ASP A 23 22.43 9.24 -7.95
CA ASP A 23 23.21 8.36 -8.83
C ASP A 23 22.96 6.88 -8.48
N ALA A 24 22.90 6.55 -7.19
CA ALA A 24 22.67 5.17 -6.74
C ALA A 24 21.25 4.67 -7.00
N LEU A 25 20.23 5.52 -6.85
CA LEU A 25 18.84 5.18 -7.16
C LEU A 25 18.63 5.06 -8.67
N GLU A 26 19.21 5.97 -9.47
CA GLU A 26 19.11 5.94 -10.94
C GLU A 26 19.71 4.66 -11.53
N LEU A 27 20.80 4.15 -10.96
CA LEU A 27 21.35 2.84 -11.33
C LEU A 27 20.38 1.68 -11.09
N ARG A 28 19.42 1.82 -10.16
CA ARG A 28 18.41 0.78 -9.87
C ARG A 28 17.16 0.91 -10.71
N VAL A 29 16.76 2.14 -11.03
CA VAL A 29 15.55 2.45 -11.80
C VAL A 29 15.84 3.46 -12.90
N PRO A 30 16.66 3.11 -13.92
CA PRO A 30 17.07 4.06 -14.95
C PRO A 30 15.89 4.61 -15.78
N TRP A 31 14.79 3.85 -15.87
CA TRP A 31 13.56 4.28 -16.54
C TRP A 31 12.74 5.31 -15.73
N HIS A 32 13.08 5.54 -14.46
CA HIS A 32 12.47 6.54 -13.56
C HIS A 32 13.48 7.64 -13.15
N GLY A 33 14.53 7.88 -13.96
CA GLY A 33 15.58 8.85 -13.62
C GLY A 33 15.08 10.28 -13.38
N ASN A 34 13.93 10.66 -13.94
CA ASN A 34 13.32 11.97 -13.75
C ASN A 34 12.76 12.21 -12.33
N ILE A 35 12.34 11.17 -11.61
CA ILE A 35 11.78 11.30 -10.25
C ILE A 35 12.84 11.11 -9.15
N VAL A 36 13.95 10.45 -9.49
CA VAL A 36 15.03 10.09 -8.55
C VAL A 36 15.62 11.29 -7.78
N PRO A 37 15.94 12.44 -8.42
CA PRO A 37 16.43 13.61 -7.70
C PRO A 37 15.41 14.15 -6.69
N GLY A 38 14.12 14.08 -7.03
CA GLY A 38 13.03 14.48 -6.14
C GLY A 38 12.96 13.59 -4.89
N ILE A 39 12.97 12.26 -5.07
CA ILE A 39 12.98 11.29 -3.98
C ILE A 39 14.18 11.54 -3.06
N SER A 40 15.35 11.73 -3.66
CA SER A 40 16.60 11.97 -2.93
C SER A 40 16.57 13.25 -2.13
N SER A 41 16.04 14.33 -2.72
CA SER A 41 15.88 15.61 -2.04
C SER A 41 14.93 15.50 -0.86
N THR A 42 13.76 14.87 -1.02
CA THR A 42 12.79 14.69 0.06
C THR A 42 13.39 13.92 1.24
N VAL A 43 14.02 12.77 0.98
CA VAL A 43 14.66 11.97 2.04
C VAL A 43 15.72 12.79 2.78
N LEU A 44 16.56 13.55 2.07
CA LEU A 44 17.59 14.38 2.71
C LEU A 44 17.00 15.56 3.50
N GLN A 45 15.92 16.18 3.03
CA GLN A 45 15.26 17.27 3.73
C GLN A 45 14.65 16.79 5.05
N CYS A 46 13.93 15.65 5.04
CA CYS A 46 13.36 15.08 6.26
C CYS A 46 14.46 14.67 7.25
N ARG A 47 15.51 13.99 6.77
CA ARG A 47 16.63 13.52 7.60
C ARG A 47 17.62 14.59 8.02
N SER A 48 17.58 15.77 7.46
CA SER A 48 18.38 16.92 7.93
C SER A 48 17.61 17.80 8.92
N GLY A 49 16.31 17.53 9.13
CA GLY A 49 15.44 18.37 9.93
C GLY A 49 15.09 19.71 9.28
N VAL A 50 15.41 19.90 7.99
CA VAL A 50 15.07 21.11 7.24
C VAL A 50 13.56 21.23 7.02
N THR A 51 12.86 20.11 6.85
CA THR A 51 11.40 20.06 6.69
C THR A 51 10.62 20.24 7.99
N ARG A 52 11.29 20.58 9.12
CA ARG A 52 10.64 20.75 10.43
C ARG A 52 9.54 21.80 10.28
N ARG A 53 8.31 21.31 10.24
CA ARG A 53 7.07 21.94 9.76
C ARG A 53 7.00 23.44 10.05
N ARG A 54 6.47 24.20 9.08
CA ARG A 54 6.08 25.61 9.22
C ARG A 54 5.47 25.83 10.62
N ALA A 55 6.19 26.60 11.44
CA ALA A 55 5.76 27.00 12.77
C ALA A 55 4.45 27.80 12.63
N GLY A 56 3.34 27.19 13.00
CA GLY A 56 2.01 27.78 12.94
C GLY A 56 1.06 27.18 13.96
N ASP A 57 1.02 25.85 14.11
CA ASP A 57 0.02 25.20 14.96
C ASP A 57 0.65 24.37 16.09
N LYS A 58 0.69 25.03 17.27
CA LYS A 58 0.82 24.52 18.65
C LYS A 58 2.14 23.84 19.07
N PRO A 59 2.64 24.16 20.28
CA PRO A 59 3.70 23.39 20.91
C PRO A 59 3.06 22.16 21.58
N SER A 60 3.08 21.00 20.93
CA SER A 60 2.84 19.76 21.67
C SER A 60 4.12 19.40 22.43
N ASN A 61 4.01 19.28 23.74
CA ASN A 61 5.05 18.78 24.65
C ASN A 61 5.37 17.27 24.43
N SER A 62 5.24 16.75 23.22
CA SER A 62 5.57 15.37 22.89
C SER A 62 7.00 15.29 22.36
N LEU A 63 7.89 14.74 23.19
CA LEU A 63 9.23 14.32 22.80
C LEU A 63 9.14 13.23 21.71
N SER A 64 9.03 13.63 20.45
CA SER A 64 9.68 12.92 19.36
C SER A 64 9.76 13.85 18.17
N SER A 65 10.93 14.46 18.01
CA SER A 65 11.33 15.14 16.77
C SER A 65 11.66 14.07 15.73
N SER A 66 10.69 13.19 15.43
CA SER A 66 10.87 12.08 14.51
C SER A 66 11.35 12.64 13.16
N MET A 67 12.43 12.07 12.65
CA MET A 67 12.99 12.33 11.32
C MET A 67 12.36 11.39 10.29
N THR A 68 11.19 10.82 10.63
CA THR A 68 10.49 9.86 9.79
C THR A 68 10.14 10.52 8.46
N THR A 69 10.40 9.81 7.39
CA THR A 69 10.07 10.25 6.03
C THR A 69 8.87 9.43 5.54
N TRP A 70 7.81 10.11 5.11
CA TRP A 70 6.63 9.51 4.50
C TRP A 70 6.61 9.80 3.01
N LEU A 71 6.68 8.77 2.18
CA LEU A 71 6.63 8.88 0.72
C LEU A 71 5.39 8.19 0.19
N LEU A 72 4.78 8.76 -0.85
CA LEU A 72 3.73 8.11 -1.62
C LEU A 72 4.21 7.82 -3.03
N PHE A 73 4.26 6.54 -3.40
CA PHE A 73 4.58 6.08 -4.74
C PHE A 73 3.30 5.66 -5.47
N ARG A 74 2.97 6.36 -6.56
CA ARG A 74 1.81 6.08 -7.42
C ARG A 74 2.25 5.37 -8.69
N GLY A 75 1.32 4.75 -9.40
CA GLY A 75 1.55 4.19 -10.74
C GLY A 75 1.78 2.67 -10.75
N ARG A 76 2.05 2.11 -11.93
CA ARG A 76 1.97 0.67 -12.21
C ARG A 76 3.26 -0.10 -11.97
N ASP A 77 4.39 0.59 -11.95
CA ASP A 77 5.67 -0.06 -11.82
C ASP A 77 5.98 -0.46 -10.36
N GLY A 78 5.32 -1.52 -9.89
CA GLY A 78 5.56 -2.12 -8.58
C GLY A 78 7.01 -2.58 -8.37
N VAL A 79 7.69 -2.96 -9.47
CA VAL A 79 9.10 -3.39 -9.43
C VAL A 79 10.00 -2.20 -9.14
N GLY A 80 9.80 -1.07 -9.82
CA GLY A 80 10.53 0.18 -9.58
C GLY A 80 10.28 0.74 -8.19
N LYS A 81 9.02 0.76 -7.73
CA LYS A 81 8.65 1.17 -6.36
C LYS A 81 9.40 0.36 -5.30
N THR A 82 9.37 -0.96 -5.43
CA THR A 82 10.08 -1.87 -4.52
C THR A 82 11.59 -1.72 -4.61
N ALA A 83 12.14 -1.56 -5.82
CA ALA A 83 13.57 -1.39 -6.04
C ALA A 83 14.10 -0.12 -5.36
N VAL A 84 13.38 1.01 -5.49
CA VAL A 84 13.74 2.26 -4.83
C VAL A 84 13.67 2.12 -3.31
N ALA A 85 12.56 1.63 -2.75
CA ALA A 85 12.41 1.49 -1.30
C ALA A 85 13.48 0.57 -0.70
N ARG A 86 13.77 -0.55 -1.38
CA ARG A 86 14.83 -1.47 -0.97
C ARG A 86 16.22 -0.85 -1.07
N GLU A 87 16.49 -0.05 -2.11
CA GLU A 87 17.79 0.61 -2.26
C GLU A 87 17.99 1.73 -1.24
N LEU A 88 16.92 2.45 -0.88
CA LEU A 88 16.94 3.41 0.23
C LEU A 88 17.39 2.74 1.54
N ALA A 89 16.96 1.50 1.82
CA ALA A 89 17.39 0.80 3.03
C ALA A 89 18.91 0.54 3.04
N ARG A 90 19.47 0.10 1.90
CA ARG A 90 20.92 -0.09 1.77
C ARG A 90 21.67 1.23 1.91
N LEU A 91 21.19 2.29 1.27
CA LEU A 91 21.86 3.59 1.25
C LEU A 91 21.83 4.24 2.63
N VAL A 92 20.64 4.35 3.23
CA VAL A 92 20.39 5.09 4.47
C VAL A 92 20.77 4.29 5.70
N PHE A 93 20.29 3.06 5.82
CA PHE A 93 20.48 2.22 7.01
C PHE A 93 21.65 1.24 6.87
N GLY A 94 22.16 1.05 5.65
CA GLY A 94 23.38 0.29 5.38
C GLY A 94 23.16 -1.18 4.98
N SER A 95 21.92 -1.68 5.00
CA SER A 95 21.63 -3.08 4.63
C SER A 95 20.27 -3.21 3.97
N TYR A 96 20.16 -4.20 3.08
CA TYR A 96 18.87 -4.65 2.56
C TYR A 96 18.01 -5.37 3.60
N ALA A 97 18.59 -5.81 4.72
CA ALA A 97 17.84 -6.40 5.83
C ALA A 97 16.97 -5.36 6.55
N ASP A 98 17.31 -4.07 6.43
CA ASP A 98 16.56 -2.95 7.02
C ASP A 98 15.41 -2.52 6.08
N PHE A 99 14.98 -3.38 5.17
CA PHE A 99 13.83 -3.19 4.30
C PHE A 99 12.75 -4.22 4.65
N THR A 100 11.51 -3.77 4.82
CA THR A 100 10.36 -4.63 5.04
C THR A 100 9.24 -4.21 4.08
N ALA A 101 8.68 -5.17 3.34
CA ALA A 101 7.50 -4.94 2.52
C ALA A 101 6.28 -5.56 3.22
N LEU A 102 5.28 -4.73 3.47
CA LEU A 102 3.98 -5.10 3.99
C LEU A 102 2.99 -5.11 2.82
N GLN A 103 2.28 -6.22 2.66
CA GLN A 103 1.16 -6.30 1.74
C GLN A 103 -0.07 -5.71 2.47
N GLY A 104 -0.73 -4.73 1.87
CA GLY A 104 -1.95 -4.12 2.38
C GLY A 104 -3.16 -5.04 2.24
N TYR A 105 -3.16 -6.16 2.97
CA TYR A 105 -4.15 -7.25 3.03
C TYR A 105 -3.89 -8.48 2.12
N PRO A 106 -4.32 -9.70 2.54
CA PRO A 106 -4.26 -10.93 1.74
C PRO A 106 -5.47 -10.96 0.78
N ASP A 107 -5.39 -11.40 -0.48
CA ASP A 107 -5.37 -12.81 -0.83
C ASP A 107 -5.10 -12.98 -2.34
N ILE A 108 -3.95 -13.57 -2.70
CA ILE A 108 -3.90 -14.53 -3.82
C ILE A 108 -2.92 -15.63 -3.38
N PRO A 109 -3.35 -16.90 -3.26
CA PRO A 109 -2.41 -17.96 -2.95
C PRO A 109 -1.42 -18.08 -4.10
N ALA A 110 -0.14 -17.86 -3.80
CA ALA A 110 0.95 -18.25 -4.68
C ALA A 110 0.81 -19.75 -4.94
N ARG A 111 0.34 -20.10 -6.14
CA ARG A 111 0.29 -21.47 -6.65
C ARG A 111 1.72 -21.92 -6.98
N ASN A 112 2.53 -22.16 -5.97
CA ASN A 112 3.78 -22.90 -6.10
C ASN A 112 3.74 -24.13 -5.18
N GLY A 113 4.04 -25.26 -5.80
CA GLY A 113 3.65 -26.58 -5.33
C GLY A 113 4.39 -27.06 -4.08
N LYS A 114 3.61 -27.81 -3.30
CA LYS A 114 3.95 -29.07 -2.63
C LYS A 114 4.95 -29.01 -1.45
N LEU A 115 4.38 -29.41 -0.31
CA LEU A 115 4.99 -30.04 0.89
C LEU A 115 5.41 -29.12 2.05
N ALA A 116 4.45 -28.82 2.94
CA ALA A 116 4.59 -29.13 4.38
C ALA A 116 3.23 -28.93 5.07
N LEU A 117 2.49 -30.03 5.27
CA LEU A 117 1.47 -30.09 6.31
C LEU A 117 2.16 -30.01 7.67
N LYS A 118 1.90 -28.95 8.43
CA LYS A 118 1.61 -29.00 9.87
C LYS A 118 1.03 -27.64 10.29
N ARG A 119 -0.28 -27.62 10.51
CA ARG A 119 -1.02 -26.53 11.15
C ARG A 119 -0.35 -26.17 12.48
N LEU A 120 0.29 -25.00 12.57
CA LEU A 120 0.24 -24.22 13.81
C LEU A 120 -1.02 -23.36 13.72
N ARG A 121 -2.01 -23.67 14.56
CA ARG A 121 -3.11 -22.74 14.85
C ARG A 121 -2.56 -21.71 15.84
N SER A 122 -2.43 -20.46 15.41
CA SER A 122 -2.35 -19.31 16.32
C SER A 122 -3.70 -18.58 16.25
N PRO A 123 -4.28 -18.15 17.38
CA PRO A 123 -5.57 -17.48 17.38
C PRO A 123 -5.39 -16.01 16.96
N GLU A 124 -6.33 -15.55 16.11
CA GLU A 124 -6.81 -14.17 16.00
C GLU A 124 -5.76 -13.04 15.83
N ASN A 125 -5.38 -12.74 14.58
CA ASN A 125 -5.38 -11.40 13.98
C ASN A 125 -4.68 -11.43 12.60
N ASP A 126 -5.25 -12.17 11.64
CA ASP A 126 -4.75 -12.19 10.25
C ASP A 126 -5.13 -10.92 9.45
N GLY A 127 -5.61 -9.87 10.12
CA GLY A 127 -6.43 -8.82 9.51
C GLY A 127 -6.02 -7.37 9.77
N ASP A 128 -4.79 -7.07 10.19
CA ASP A 128 -4.43 -5.66 10.41
C ASP A 128 -3.02 -5.31 9.89
N GLY A 129 -2.98 -4.62 8.75
CA GLY A 129 -1.75 -4.05 8.21
C GLY A 129 -1.05 -3.12 9.22
N ASN A 130 -1.81 -2.50 10.13
CA ASN A 130 -1.26 -1.63 11.17
C ASN A 130 -0.53 -2.43 12.24
N ALA A 131 -1.02 -3.62 12.61
CA ALA A 131 -0.32 -4.49 13.56
C ALA A 131 1.06 -4.91 13.04
N LYS A 132 1.17 -5.23 11.74
CA LYS A 132 2.45 -5.55 11.09
C LYS A 132 3.37 -4.34 10.99
N LEU A 133 2.80 -3.15 10.73
CA LEU A 133 3.55 -1.89 10.73
C LEU A 133 4.10 -1.59 12.13
N PHE A 134 3.27 -1.74 13.16
CA PHE A 134 3.65 -1.59 14.56
C PHE A 134 4.79 -2.55 14.94
N GLU A 135 4.65 -3.84 14.63
CA GLU A 135 5.68 -4.86 14.91
C GLU A 135 7.01 -4.54 14.21
N ALA A 136 6.97 -4.15 12.93
CA ALA A 136 8.17 -3.79 12.19
C ALA A 136 8.90 -2.59 12.79
N ILE A 137 8.17 -1.56 13.23
CA ILE A 137 8.74 -0.38 13.90
C ILE A 137 9.27 -0.75 15.30
N ALA A 138 8.52 -1.55 16.06
CA ALA A 138 8.93 -2.04 17.38
C ALA A 138 10.25 -2.84 17.33
N GLU A 139 10.43 -3.65 16.27
CA GLU A 139 11.64 -4.46 16.07
C GLU A 139 12.85 -3.60 15.67
N ASN A 140 12.69 -2.66 14.74
CA ASN A 140 13.74 -1.69 14.40
C ASN A 140 13.11 -0.41 13.84
N PRO A 141 13.16 0.72 14.56
CA PRO A 141 12.60 1.98 14.10
C PRO A 141 13.51 2.71 13.08
N HIS A 142 14.69 2.15 12.77
CA HIS A 142 15.65 2.66 11.77
C HIS A 142 15.63 1.77 10.52
N ARG A 143 14.49 1.75 9.81
CA ARG A 143 14.26 0.89 8.64
C ARG A 143 13.42 1.56 7.55
N VAL A 144 13.41 0.97 6.35
CA VAL A 144 12.45 1.31 5.29
C VAL A 144 11.29 0.32 5.30
N ILE A 145 10.06 0.81 5.34
CA ILE A 145 8.84 0.00 5.29
C ILE A 145 8.05 0.39 4.05
N LEU A 146 7.80 -0.55 3.15
CA LEU A 146 6.93 -0.37 1.99
C LEU A 146 5.56 -0.97 2.29
N ILE A 147 4.50 -0.18 2.28
CA ILE A 147 3.12 -0.64 2.42
C ILE A 147 2.47 -0.62 1.03
N ASN A 148 2.23 -1.81 0.46
CA ASN A 148 1.61 -1.96 -0.85
C ASN A 148 0.09 -1.94 -0.74
N GLY A 149 -0.61 -1.43 -1.77
CA GLY A 149 -2.06 -1.53 -1.85
C GLY A 149 -2.77 -0.59 -0.88
N VAL A 150 -2.21 0.61 -0.66
CA VAL A 150 -2.82 1.57 0.27
C VAL A 150 -4.19 2.08 -0.22
N ASP A 151 -4.48 1.91 -1.51
CA ASP A 151 -5.78 2.08 -2.15
C ASP A 151 -6.88 1.14 -1.65
N GLN A 152 -6.50 0.05 -1.00
CA GLN A 152 -7.40 -0.98 -0.48
C GLN A 152 -7.47 -0.98 1.05
N LEU A 153 -6.91 0.05 1.71
CA LEU A 153 -6.97 0.15 3.16
C LEU A 153 -8.39 0.46 3.63
N GLY A 154 -8.79 -0.21 4.72
CA GLY A 154 -9.98 0.20 5.47
C GLY A 154 -9.78 1.55 6.16
N ARG A 155 -10.89 2.23 6.46
CA ARG A 155 -10.95 3.53 7.15
C ARG A 155 -10.10 3.56 8.43
N ASP A 156 -10.12 2.48 9.21
CA ASP A 156 -9.37 2.38 10.46
C ASP A 156 -7.85 2.44 10.23
N SER A 157 -7.37 1.76 9.18
CA SER A 157 -5.95 1.75 8.81
C SER A 157 -5.48 3.06 8.21
N GLU A 158 -6.31 3.68 7.37
CA GLU A 158 -6.05 5.03 6.91
C GLU A 158 -5.97 6.03 8.07
N THR A 159 -6.90 5.96 9.02
CA THR A 159 -6.91 6.80 10.21
C THR A 159 -5.67 6.57 11.07
N CYS A 160 -5.25 5.31 11.24
CA CYS A 160 -4.02 4.95 11.95
C CYS A 160 -2.78 5.58 11.29
N ILE A 161 -2.66 5.47 9.96
CA ILE A 161 -1.56 6.04 9.20
C ILE A 161 -1.55 7.58 9.29
N LYS A 162 -2.70 8.23 9.15
CA LYS A 162 -2.82 9.70 9.30
C LYS A 162 -2.39 10.15 10.70
N ASN A 163 -2.81 9.44 11.74
CA ASN A 163 -2.41 9.72 13.11
C ASN A 163 -0.90 9.51 13.33
N ALA A 164 -0.33 8.47 12.72
CA ALA A 164 1.10 8.19 12.76
C ALA A 164 1.93 9.28 12.09
N MET A 165 1.48 9.78 10.93
CA MET A 165 2.09 10.94 10.25
C MET A 165 2.02 12.20 11.11
N ALA A 166 0.87 12.46 11.73
CA ALA A 166 0.66 13.66 12.54
C ALA A 166 1.49 13.64 13.84
N GLY A 167 1.46 12.52 14.56
CA GLY A 167 1.99 12.36 15.91
C GLY A 167 3.36 11.68 16.02
N GLY A 168 3.92 11.15 14.92
CA GLY A 168 5.24 10.50 14.92
C GLY A 168 5.31 9.18 15.70
N THR A 169 4.16 8.65 16.12
CA THR A 169 4.04 7.45 16.97
C THR A 169 2.93 6.56 16.45
N LEU A 170 3.08 5.24 16.64
CA LEU A 170 2.07 4.23 16.33
C LEU A 170 1.56 3.62 17.62
N MET A 171 0.24 3.46 17.73
CA MET A 171 -0.40 2.75 18.83
C MET A 171 -0.69 1.30 18.42
N GLY A 172 -0.26 0.35 19.24
CA GLY A 172 -0.38 -1.09 19.01
C GLY A 172 -1.55 -1.68 19.76
N GLY A 173 -2.53 -2.21 19.02
CA GLY A 173 -3.60 -3.06 19.52
C GLY A 173 -4.41 -2.47 20.70
N CYS A 174 -5.08 -3.36 21.43
CA CYS A 174 -5.91 -2.99 22.58
C CYS A 174 -5.12 -2.75 23.88
N ASN A 175 -3.82 -3.10 23.92
CA ASN A 175 -2.98 -2.95 25.11
C ASN A 175 -2.48 -1.51 25.31
N GLY A 176 -2.63 -0.64 24.31
CA GLY A 176 -2.21 0.76 24.38
C GLY A 176 -0.69 0.95 24.30
N ASP A 177 0.04 -0.04 23.77
CA ASP A 177 1.48 0.09 23.54
C ASP A 177 1.73 1.17 22.48
N VAL A 178 2.77 1.99 22.66
CA VAL A 178 3.10 3.08 21.72
C VAL A 178 4.56 2.96 21.30
N VAL A 179 4.81 3.02 20.00
CA VAL A 179 6.17 3.01 19.43
C VAL A 179 6.44 4.28 18.64
N GLY A 180 7.64 4.84 18.79
CA GLY A 180 8.10 5.99 18.02
C GLY A 180 8.60 5.58 16.63
N LEU A 181 8.31 6.38 15.62
CA LEU A 181 8.76 6.14 14.24
C LEU A 181 10.22 6.57 13.99
N GLU A 182 10.87 7.22 14.96
CA GLU A 182 12.26 7.70 14.94
C GLU A 182 12.70 8.27 13.59
N ASP A 183 13.58 7.59 12.83
CA ASP A 183 14.08 8.02 11.52
C ASP A 183 13.67 7.08 10.37
N ALA A 184 12.63 6.25 10.58
CA ALA A 184 12.10 5.32 9.59
C ALA A 184 11.73 6.02 8.28
N ILE A 185 11.80 5.29 7.18
CA ILE A 185 11.25 5.73 5.89
C ILE A 185 10.06 4.85 5.57
N VAL A 186 8.86 5.41 5.63
CA VAL A 186 7.63 4.69 5.28
C VAL A 186 7.20 5.09 3.88
N VAL A 187 7.07 4.09 3.01
CA VAL A 187 6.67 4.25 1.62
C VAL A 187 5.29 3.64 1.45
N LEU A 188 4.30 4.47 1.14
CA LEU A 188 2.96 4.05 0.76
C LEU A 188 2.94 3.83 -0.76
N SER A 189 2.43 2.70 -1.24
CA SER A 189 2.33 2.41 -2.66
C SER A 189 0.88 2.27 -3.10
N TYR A 190 0.46 3.16 -4.00
CA TYR A 190 -0.80 3.13 -4.72
C TYR A 190 -0.60 2.43 -6.06
N GLU A 191 -1.49 1.51 -6.43
CA GLU A 191 -1.62 1.06 -7.82
C GLU A 191 -2.74 1.86 -8.50
N GLU A 192 -2.41 2.63 -9.54
CA GLU A 192 -3.45 3.23 -10.38
C GLU A 192 -4.05 2.13 -11.27
N LEU A 193 -5.13 1.54 -10.77
CA LEU A 193 -6.02 0.72 -11.57
C LEU A 193 -6.61 1.65 -12.65
N ASP A 194 -6.40 1.32 -13.94
CA ASP A 194 -7.22 1.97 -14.96
C ASP A 194 -8.67 1.54 -14.66
N PRO A 195 -9.62 2.47 -14.46
CA PRO A 195 -11.04 2.12 -14.30
C PRO A 195 -11.60 1.42 -15.54
N ARG A 196 -10.85 1.41 -16.66
CA ARG A 196 -11.15 0.65 -17.88
C ARG A 196 -10.76 -0.83 -17.83
N SER A 197 -10.00 -1.29 -16.83
CA SER A 197 -9.53 -2.69 -16.75
C SER A 197 -10.50 -3.64 -16.04
N VAL A 198 -11.45 -3.11 -15.26
CA VAL A 198 -12.44 -3.93 -14.50
C VAL A 198 -13.55 -4.50 -15.40
N VAL A 199 -13.61 -4.13 -16.69
CA VAL A 199 -14.68 -4.59 -17.61
C VAL A 199 -14.36 -5.93 -18.31
N CYS A 200 -13.13 -6.46 -18.20
CA CYS A 200 -12.75 -7.66 -18.96
C CYS A 200 -12.57 -8.92 -18.10
N ALA A 201 -13.55 -9.22 -17.23
CA ALA A 201 -13.69 -10.54 -16.59
C ALA A 201 -15.06 -11.21 -16.86
N SER A 202 -15.82 -10.76 -17.86
CA SER A 202 -16.88 -11.60 -18.45
C SER A 202 -16.31 -12.32 -19.67
N SER A 203 -15.71 -13.49 -19.41
CA SER A 203 -15.29 -14.44 -20.46
C SER A 203 -16.43 -14.68 -21.45
N GLN A 204 -16.32 -14.10 -22.65
CA GLN A 204 -17.11 -14.51 -23.80
C GLN A 204 -16.86 -15.99 -24.05
N ARG A 205 -17.87 -16.80 -23.75
CA ARG A 205 -17.89 -18.24 -24.01
C ARG A 205 -17.80 -18.48 -25.51
N ALA A 206 -16.59 -18.63 -26.04
CA ALA A 206 -16.34 -19.08 -27.40
C ALA A 206 -16.90 -20.51 -27.57
N LYS A 207 -18.02 -20.65 -28.29
CA LYS A 207 -18.48 -21.94 -28.78
C LYS A 207 -17.87 -22.19 -30.16
N ARG A 208 -16.95 -23.14 -30.24
CA ARG A 208 -16.44 -23.71 -31.51
C ARG A 208 -17.56 -24.48 -32.23
N PRO A 209 -17.63 -24.49 -33.56
CA PRO A 209 -18.53 -25.38 -34.29
C PRO A 209 -17.86 -26.76 -34.45
N PHE A 210 -18.58 -27.83 -34.13
CA PHE A 210 -18.22 -29.19 -34.53
C PHE A 210 -19.41 -29.79 -35.27
N SER A 211 -19.17 -30.11 -36.54
CA SER A 211 -20.07 -30.81 -37.44
C SER A 211 -19.86 -32.32 -37.31
N ARG A 212 -20.94 -33.10 -37.14
CA ARG A 212 -21.08 -34.43 -37.76
C ARG A 212 -22.52 -34.97 -37.74
N GLN A 213 -22.90 -35.46 -38.91
CA GLN A 213 -24.12 -36.11 -39.42
C GLN A 213 -24.63 -37.34 -38.63
N ASN A 214 -25.96 -37.49 -38.45
CA ASN A 214 -26.89 -38.37 -39.21
C ASN A 214 -28.17 -38.83 -38.42
N ARG A 215 -29.35 -38.70 -39.09
CA ARG A 215 -30.61 -39.52 -39.14
C ARG A 215 -31.25 -40.04 -37.82
N GLU A 216 -32.57 -40.17 -37.63
CA GLU A 216 -33.84 -40.14 -38.42
C GLU A 216 -34.98 -39.91 -37.39
N GLU A 217 -35.92 -39.00 -37.64
CA GLU A 217 -37.37 -39.22 -37.94
C GLU A 217 -38.28 -39.53 -36.73
N GLY A 218 -39.34 -38.72 -36.56
CA GLY A 218 -40.38 -38.93 -35.55
C GLY A 218 -41.22 -37.68 -35.24
N ASP A 219 -42.43 -37.68 -35.77
CA ASP A 219 -43.40 -36.59 -35.92
C ASP A 219 -44.12 -36.10 -34.63
N THR A 220 -44.66 -34.87 -34.71
CA THR A 220 -45.96 -34.38 -34.22
C THR A 220 -45.96 -33.06 -33.42
N ALA A 221 -46.96 -32.25 -33.81
CA ALA A 221 -47.13 -30.82 -33.64
C ALA A 221 -47.57 -30.31 -32.25
N LYS A 222 -47.54 -28.96 -32.14
CA LYS A 222 -48.25 -28.00 -31.22
C LYS A 222 -47.25 -27.19 -30.38
N MET A 223 -47.41 -25.90 -30.06
CA MET A 223 -48.32 -24.80 -30.38
C MET A 223 -47.80 -23.63 -29.52
N GLU A 224 -47.77 -22.40 -30.07
CA GLU A 224 -47.76 -21.11 -29.32
C GLU A 224 -46.58 -20.79 -28.37
N VAL A 225 -46.28 -19.59 -27.87
CA VAL A 225 -46.56 -18.16 -28.13
C VAL A 225 -45.50 -17.40 -27.30
N ARG A 226 -44.95 -16.35 -27.90
CA ARG A 226 -44.40 -15.12 -27.29
C ARG A 226 -43.58 -15.19 -25.96
N SER A 227 -42.35 -14.69 -26.12
CA SER A 227 -41.86 -13.43 -25.54
C SER A 227 -41.54 -13.33 -24.04
N ARG A 228 -40.28 -12.91 -23.79
CA ARG A 228 -39.76 -12.12 -22.67
C ARG A 228 -40.14 -12.56 -21.24
N ARG A 229 -39.30 -13.42 -20.65
CA ARG A 229 -39.19 -13.49 -19.18
C ARG A 229 -38.36 -12.30 -18.67
N ARG A 230 -39.07 -11.23 -18.30
CA ARG A 230 -38.59 -10.23 -17.35
C ARG A 230 -38.54 -10.88 -15.97
N LEU A 231 -37.36 -11.00 -15.38
CA LEU A 231 -37.22 -11.30 -13.96
C LEU A 231 -37.56 -10.01 -13.20
N ARG A 232 -38.75 -9.96 -12.61
CA ARG A 232 -39.09 -8.97 -11.58
C ARG A 232 -38.43 -9.47 -10.29
N TRP A 233 -37.54 -8.67 -9.74
CA TRP A 233 -37.02 -8.87 -8.40
C TRP A 233 -37.90 -8.00 -7.51
N ASP A 234 -38.73 -8.63 -6.68
CA ASP A 234 -39.48 -7.95 -5.63
C ASP A 234 -38.48 -7.58 -4.53
N LEU A 235 -38.29 -6.28 -4.32
CA LEU A 235 -37.49 -5.71 -3.26
C LEU A 235 -38.44 -5.35 -2.11
N ASN A 236 -38.60 -6.25 -1.15
CA ASN A 236 -39.26 -5.95 0.12
C ASN A 236 -38.24 -6.16 1.24
N VAL A 237 -37.46 -5.12 1.53
CA VAL A 237 -36.60 -5.06 2.71
C VAL A 237 -36.89 -3.75 3.42
N CYS A 238 -37.18 -3.89 4.71
CA CYS A 238 -37.73 -2.92 5.64
C CYS A 238 -36.92 -1.62 5.71
N ALA A 239 -37.64 -0.50 5.71
CA ALA A 239 -37.13 0.76 6.24
C ALA A 239 -36.89 0.60 7.76
N VAL A 240 -35.63 0.57 8.15
CA VAL A 240 -35.18 0.95 9.48
C VAL A 240 -34.41 2.26 9.24
N ASP A 241 -34.84 3.31 9.92
CA ASP A 241 -34.15 4.61 9.98
C ASP A 241 -32.70 4.36 10.43
N GLY A 242 -31.79 4.43 9.46
CA GLY A 242 -30.36 4.52 9.67
C GLY A 242 -29.96 5.93 9.31
N GLU A 243 -29.36 6.62 10.28
CA GLU A 243 -28.93 8.00 10.16
C GLU A 243 -28.06 8.18 8.92
N GLU A 244 -28.21 9.35 8.29
CA GLU A 244 -27.51 9.75 7.08
C GLU A 244 -25.98 9.57 7.29
N GLU A 245 -25.43 8.44 6.86
CA GLU A 245 -23.99 8.37 6.60
C GLU A 245 -23.75 9.28 5.40
N GLU A 246 -23.26 10.48 5.70
CA GLU A 246 -22.61 11.33 4.72
C GLU A 246 -21.52 10.49 4.03
N ASP A 247 -21.84 10.03 2.82
CA ASP A 247 -20.87 9.55 1.84
C ASP A 247 -19.90 10.71 1.55
N SER A 248 -18.90 10.91 2.42
CA SER A 248 -17.80 11.82 2.17
C SER A 248 -16.82 11.15 1.22
N VAL A 249 -17.14 11.23 -0.07
CA VAL A 249 -16.22 10.98 -1.20
C VAL A 249 -15.09 12.05 -1.26
N ALA A 250 -14.61 12.50 -0.12
CA ALA A 250 -13.78 13.69 0.04
C ALA A 250 -12.54 13.49 0.93
N ASP A 251 -12.06 12.25 1.14
CA ASP A 251 -10.93 12.01 2.05
C ASP A 251 -9.67 11.38 1.42
N ASP A 252 -9.69 11.03 0.12
CA ASP A 252 -8.48 10.61 -0.62
C ASP A 252 -7.41 11.71 -0.70
N GLU A 253 -7.82 12.97 -0.51
CA GLU A 253 -6.94 14.13 -0.47
C GLU A 253 -6.19 14.25 0.88
N GLY A 254 -6.62 13.52 1.92
CA GLY A 254 -6.04 13.57 3.25
C GLY A 254 -4.62 13.00 3.34
N ILE A 255 -4.40 11.79 2.81
CA ILE A 255 -3.05 11.16 2.82
C ILE A 255 -2.12 11.93 1.87
N LEU A 256 -2.60 12.32 0.69
CA LEU A 256 -1.83 13.04 -0.32
C LEU A 256 -1.22 14.33 0.21
N ASN A 257 -1.92 15.03 1.10
CA ASN A 257 -1.49 16.28 1.69
C ASN A 257 -0.63 16.12 2.96
N ALA A 258 -0.55 14.91 3.52
CA ALA A 258 0.17 14.62 4.76
C ALA A 258 1.57 14.02 4.55
N VAL A 259 1.85 13.46 3.36
CA VAL A 259 3.16 12.86 3.02
C VAL A 259 4.21 13.91 2.66
N ASP A 260 5.49 13.57 2.84
CA ASP A 260 6.62 14.46 2.52
C ASP A 260 6.93 14.55 1.02
N GLY A 261 6.52 13.55 0.25
CA GLY A 261 6.71 13.54 -1.21
C GLY A 261 5.84 12.52 -1.93
N VAL A 262 5.33 12.92 -3.10
CA VAL A 262 4.52 12.09 -3.99
C VAL A 262 5.28 11.89 -5.30
N PHE A 263 5.43 10.64 -5.73
CA PHE A 263 6.20 10.28 -6.93
C PHE A 263 5.44 9.29 -7.81
N LEU A 264 5.41 9.55 -9.12
CA LEU A 264 4.69 8.75 -10.10
C LEU A 264 5.64 7.79 -10.83
N PHE A 265 5.42 6.49 -10.64
CA PHE A 265 6.12 5.37 -11.27
C PHE A 265 5.27 4.80 -12.41
N ASN A 266 5.42 5.35 -13.61
CA ASN A 266 4.72 4.95 -14.83
C ASN A 266 5.16 3.60 -15.41
#